data_AF-A0A1Z9Q5C3-F1
#
_entry.id   AF-A0A1Z9Q5C3-F1
#
_cell.length_a   1.000
_cell.length_b   1.000
_cell.length_c   1.000
_cell.angle_alpha   90.00
_cell.angle_beta   90.00
_cell.angle_gamma   90.00
#
_symmetry.space_group_name_H-M   'P 1'
#
loop_
_entity.id
_entity.type
_entity.pdbx_description
1 polymer ?
#
loop_
_entity_poly.entity_id
_entity_poly.type
_entity_poly.pdbx_seq_one_letter_code
_entity_poly.pdbx_strand_id
1 'polypeptide(L)'
;MAIRKSQRSLKKWTKQQWGTKSGKPSSETGERYLPKKAIAALSDKEYAATTKKKRKDTKKGKQHSKQPKKIAKKTRRYRKTNA
;
A
#
# COMPACT_ATOMS: atom_id res chain seq x y z
N MET A 1 20.10 15.80 -21.13
CA MET A 1 20.56 15.50 -19.76
C MET A 1 20.07 14.11 -19.35
N ALA A 2 20.97 13.22 -18.90
CA ALA A 2 20.55 11.91 -18.39
C ALA A 2 19.84 12.06 -17.02
N ILE A 3 18.69 11.41 -16.85
CA ILE A 3 17.90 11.48 -15.62
C ILE A 3 18.65 10.80 -14.47
N ARG A 4 18.83 11.50 -13.34
CA ARG A 4 19.48 10.97 -12.12
C ARG A 4 18.72 9.75 -11.55
N LYS A 5 19.40 8.86 -10.82
CA LYS A 5 18.78 7.64 -10.23
C LYS A 5 17.53 7.96 -9.38
N SER A 6 17.56 9.00 -8.56
CA SER A 6 16.40 9.44 -7.75
C SER A 6 15.22 9.90 -8.61
N GLN A 7 15.49 10.57 -9.73
CA GLN A 7 14.46 11.00 -10.68
C GLN A 7 13.86 9.79 -11.43
N ARG A 8 14.66 8.73 -11.67
CA ARG A 8 14.15 7.46 -12.21
C ARG A 8 13.23 6.74 -11.23
N SER A 9 13.58 6.66 -9.95
CA SER A 9 12.74 6.02 -8.93
C SER A 9 11.46 6.82 -8.64
N LEU A 10 11.54 8.16 -8.64
CA LEU A 10 10.37 9.04 -8.53
C LEU A 10 9.44 8.86 -9.73
N LYS A 11 9.95 8.89 -10.96
CA LYS A 11 9.15 8.65 -12.17
C LYS A 11 8.46 7.28 -12.15
N LYS A 12 9.15 6.23 -11.67
CA LYS A 12 8.55 4.90 -11.47
C LYS A 12 7.44 4.94 -10.42
N TRP A 13 7.64 5.64 -9.31
CA TRP A 13 6.67 5.76 -8.21
C TRP A 13 5.42 6.53 -8.64
N THR A 14 5.58 7.69 -9.30
CA THR A 14 4.48 8.54 -9.78
C THR A 14 3.61 7.85 -10.84
N LYS A 15 4.19 6.95 -11.64
CA LYS A 15 3.43 6.13 -12.61
C LYS A 15 2.58 5.04 -11.95
N GLN A 16 2.85 4.68 -10.69
CA GLN A 16 2.03 3.69 -10.01
C GLN A 16 0.67 4.30 -9.67
N GLN A 17 -0.38 3.52 -9.90
CA GLN A 17 -1.72 3.89 -9.47
C GLN A 17 -1.87 3.51 -8.00
N TRP A 18 -2.10 4.49 -7.13
CA TRP A 18 -2.26 4.29 -5.69
C TRP A 18 -3.71 4.51 -5.27
N GLY A 19 -4.24 3.64 -4.41
CA GLY A 19 -5.64 3.70 -4.01
C GLY A 19 -6.02 2.68 -2.96
N THR A 20 -7.32 2.58 -2.71
CA THR A 20 -7.96 1.50 -1.96
C THR A 20 -8.63 0.52 -2.94
N LYS A 21 -9.07 -0.65 -2.46
CA LYS A 21 -9.75 -1.64 -3.30
C LYS A 21 -11.13 -1.13 -3.76
N SER A 22 -11.82 -0.39 -2.90
CA SER A 22 -13.15 0.18 -3.21
C SER A 22 -13.10 1.51 -3.97
N GLY A 23 -11.94 2.16 -4.07
CA GLY A 23 -11.81 3.51 -4.62
C GLY A 23 -12.22 4.62 -3.65
N LYS A 24 -12.82 4.29 -2.50
CA LYS A 24 -13.20 5.26 -1.47
C LYS A 24 -11.99 5.72 -0.64
N PRO A 25 -12.06 6.91 -0.03
CA PRO A 25 -11.00 7.40 0.85
C PRO A 25 -10.62 6.41 1.96
N SER A 26 -9.30 6.28 2.14
CA SER A 26 -8.70 5.38 3.14
C SER A 26 -8.97 5.84 4.58
N SER A 27 -9.19 7.14 4.77
CA SER A 27 -9.58 7.79 6.03
C SER A 27 -10.98 7.37 6.48
N GLU A 28 -11.93 7.31 5.55
CA GLU A 28 -13.33 6.96 5.84
C GLU A 28 -13.53 5.47 6.04
N THR A 29 -13.03 4.67 5.10
CA THR A 29 -13.28 3.21 5.09
C THR A 29 -12.33 2.43 6.00
N GLY A 30 -11.22 3.04 6.41
CA GLY A 30 -10.13 2.34 7.07
C GLY A 30 -9.43 1.30 6.19
N GLU A 31 -9.70 1.29 4.87
CA GLU A 31 -9.04 0.41 3.91
C GLU A 31 -7.56 0.73 3.76
N ARG A 32 -6.78 -0.24 3.28
CA ARG A 32 -5.35 -0.05 3.12
C ARG A 32 -5.04 0.68 1.81
N TYR A 33 -4.33 1.80 1.91
CA TYR A 33 -3.81 2.52 0.76
C TYR A 33 -2.56 1.83 0.21
N LEU A 34 -2.62 1.31 -1.02
CA LEU A 34 -1.59 0.50 -1.66
C LEU A 34 -1.55 0.75 -3.18
N PRO A 35 -0.44 0.40 -3.86
CA PRO A 35 -0.42 0.37 -5.31
C PRO A 35 -1.47 -0.62 -5.84
N LYS A 36 -2.18 -0.28 -6.93
CA LYS A 36 -3.23 -1.12 -7.55
C LYS A 36 -2.71 -2.52 -7.89
N LYS A 37 -1.47 -2.63 -8.39
CA LYS A 37 -0.79 -3.93 -8.63
C LYS A 37 -0.57 -4.74 -7.36
N ALA A 38 -0.32 -4.08 -6.23
CA ALA A 38 -0.18 -4.74 -4.94
C ALA A 38 -1.53 -5.24 -4.42
N ILE A 39 -2.61 -4.47 -4.62
CA ILE A 39 -3.97 -4.88 -4.27
C ILE A 39 -4.38 -6.12 -5.08
N ALA A 40 -4.13 -6.12 -6.39
CA ALA A 40 -4.43 -7.24 -7.29
C ALA A 40 -3.63 -8.52 -6.94
N ALA A 41 -2.46 -8.39 -6.34
CA ALA A 41 -1.63 -9.53 -5.92
C ALA A 41 -2.02 -10.11 -4.55
N LEU A 42 -2.92 -9.48 -3.81
CA LEU A 42 -3.45 -9.99 -2.56
C LEU A 42 -4.73 -10.76 -2.83
N SER A 43 -4.91 -11.88 -2.12
CA SER A 43 -6.24 -12.48 -2.06
C SER A 43 -7.20 -11.61 -1.26
N ASP A 44 -8.49 -11.81 -1.45
CA ASP A 44 -9.52 -11.08 -0.71
C ASP A 44 -9.40 -11.27 0.80
N LYS A 45 -9.04 -12.48 1.23
CA LYS A 45 -8.76 -12.80 2.65
C LYS A 45 -7.57 -12.00 3.17
N GLU A 46 -6.50 -11.86 2.38
CA GLU A 46 -5.32 -11.07 2.77
C GLU A 46 -5.65 -9.57 2.84
N TYR A 47 -6.36 -9.03 1.85
CA TYR A 47 -6.78 -7.63 1.86
C TYR A 47 -7.71 -7.33 3.05
N ALA A 48 -8.68 -8.23 3.32
CA ALA A 48 -9.55 -8.10 4.47
C ALA A 48 -8.77 -8.13 5.79
N ALA A 49 -7.82 -9.06 5.96
CA ALA A 49 -7.00 -9.15 7.16
C ALA A 49 -6.12 -7.90 7.38
N THR A 50 -5.54 -7.36 6.30
CA THR A 50 -4.70 -6.16 6.36
C THR A 50 -5.53 -4.93 6.73
N THR A 51 -6.74 -4.81 6.18
CA THR A 51 -7.70 -3.74 6.47
C THR A 51 -8.25 -3.84 7.89
N LYS A 52 -8.64 -5.03 8.35
CA LYS A 52 -9.07 -5.28 9.75
C LYS A 52 -7.99 -4.86 10.74
N LYS A 53 -6.72 -5.17 10.46
CA LYS A 53 -5.59 -4.73 11.29
C LYS A 53 -5.48 -3.20 11.34
N LYS A 54 -5.61 -2.52 10.19
CA LYS A 54 -5.60 -1.05 10.14
C LYS A 54 -6.73 -0.46 10.98
N ARG A 55 -7.97 -0.89 10.76
CA ARG A 55 -9.14 -0.43 11.54
C ARG A 55 -8.95 -0.63 13.05
N LYS A 56 -8.41 -1.79 13.46
CA LYS A 56 -8.11 -2.07 14.88
C LYS A 56 -7.06 -1.13 15.46
N ASP A 57 -6.01 -0.80 14.72
CA ASP A 57 -4.98 0.12 15.18
C ASP A 57 -5.48 1.57 15.22
N THR A 58 -6.24 1.99 14.21
CA THR A 58 -6.88 3.31 14.17
C THR A 58 -7.85 3.49 15.34
N LYS A 59 -8.68 2.49 15.64
CA LYS A 59 -9.57 2.51 16.82
C LYS A 59 -8.80 2.63 18.14
N LYS A 60 -7.55 2.18 18.18
CA LYS A 60 -6.65 2.30 19.34
C LYS A 60 -5.87 3.63 19.36
N GLY A 61 -6.21 4.59 18.49
CA GLY A 61 -5.52 5.89 18.41
C GLY A 61 -4.10 5.81 17.86
N LYS A 62 -3.69 4.69 17.22
CA LYS A 62 -2.33 4.57 16.69
C LYS A 62 -2.19 5.38 15.40
N GLN A 63 -1.22 6.30 15.38
CA GLN A 63 -0.84 7.05 14.18
C GLN A 63 -0.38 6.11 13.04
N HIS A 64 0.31 5.01 13.37
CA HIS A 64 0.80 4.05 12.39
C HIS A 64 0.28 2.62 12.64
N SER A 65 -0.19 1.96 11.57
CA SER A 65 -0.59 0.56 11.56
C SER A 65 0.37 -0.31 10.75
N LYS A 66 1.15 -1.16 11.45
CA LYS A 66 2.03 -2.13 10.79
C LYS A 66 1.22 -3.21 10.06
N GLN A 67 1.64 -3.55 8.84
CA GLN A 67 1.04 -4.65 8.10
C GLN A 67 1.38 -6.02 8.70
N PRO A 68 0.46 -7.01 8.65
CA PRO A 68 0.81 -8.38 8.97
C PRO A 68 2.04 -8.83 8.18
N LYS A 69 3.02 -9.47 8.85
CA LYS A 69 4.36 -9.72 8.29
C LYS A 69 4.33 -10.41 6.92
N LYS A 70 3.47 -11.40 6.72
CA LYS A 70 3.32 -12.13 5.43
C LYS A 70 2.86 -11.20 4.30
N ILE A 71 1.84 -10.39 4.56
CA ILE A 71 1.27 -9.42 3.61
C ILE A 71 2.28 -8.30 3.32
N ALA A 72 2.97 -7.81 4.35
CA ALA A 72 4.01 -6.81 4.21
C ALA A 72 5.12 -7.26 3.24
N LYS A 73 5.53 -8.54 3.32
CA LYS A 73 6.53 -9.13 2.43
C LYS A 73 6.05 -9.16 0.97
N LYS A 74 4.78 -9.50 0.73
CA LYS A 74 4.16 -9.49 -0.61
C LYS A 74 4.08 -8.06 -1.17
N THR A 75 3.45 -7.13 -0.45
CA THR A 75 3.23 -5.75 -0.91
C THR A 75 4.53 -4.95 -1.07
N ARG A 76 5.58 -5.27 -0.30
CA ARG A 76 6.88 -4.62 -0.38
C ARG A 76 7.47 -4.68 -1.79
N ARG A 77 7.30 -5.79 -2.51
CA ARG A 77 7.84 -5.96 -3.87
C ARG A 77 7.30 -4.91 -4.85
N TYR A 78 6.04 -4.51 -4.66
CA TYR A 78 5.36 -3.52 -5.51
C TYR A 78 5.69 -2.07 -5.13
N ARG A 79 6.03 -1.83 -3.86
CA ARG A 79 6.41 -0.49 -3.36
C ARG A 79 7.88 -0.15 -3.61
N LYS A 80 8.72 -1.15 -3.87
CA LYS A 80 10.13 -0.94 -4.20
C LYS A 80 10.24 -0.39 -5.62
N THR A 81 10.61 0.87 -5.73
CA THR A 81 11.10 1.45 -6.98
C THR A 81 12.61 1.33 -6.98
N ASN A 82 13.13 0.12 -7.25
CA ASN A 82 14.57 -0.01 -7.47
C ASN A 82 14.94 0.93 -8.64
N ALA A 83 15.85 1.86 -8.36
CA ALA A 83 16.28 2.92 -9.28
C ALA A 83 16.98 2.30 -10.50
#